data_AF-A0A7W4E0I1-F1
#
_entry.id   AF-A0A7W4E0I1-F1
#
_cell.length_a   1.000
_cell.length_b   1.000
_cell.length_c   1.000
_cell.angle_alpha   90.00
_cell.angle_beta   90.00
_cell.angle_gamma   90.00
#
_symmetry.space_group_name_H-M   'P 1'
#
loop_
_entity.id
_entity.type
_entity.pdbx_description
1 polymer ?
#
loop_
_entity_poly.entity_id
_entity_poly.type
_entity_poly.pdbx_seq_one_letter_code
_entity_poly.pdbx_strand_id
1 'polypeptide(L)'
;MRKIFFTALVGAMMISCSRDNDDNGSVTNDTSILPTKITYSETYLKEAAVYTLSYNGNKLVKITDGRHDEIFTYTGDLITSINYTDKKFFVFNYDSNGNLISEKYVNYDSDKIKTSEYNITYAINGSTVTAQSVAKYYSQSDEVLSITSNITYTLDEKKRPIKKVVVYEKKDIINNITYRGTNTFTFQYPNHHGFSENIKGMDKLYYSYFAFGINRAKDLNYPVAYWVYLPFSYFKEEMYVTRLYPAGIPSPHGFATDEGKIEYVVNAHNYPTRIKYKFKSGSGEFESTINDGYYTIEYNK
;
A
#
# COMPACT_ATOMS: atom_id res chain seq x y z
N MET A 1 44.72 48.22 41.62
CA MET A 1 44.18 49.29 40.76
C MET A 1 43.25 48.68 39.73
N ARG A 2 42.11 49.34 39.53
CA ARG A 2 41.05 49.17 38.51
C ARG A 2 40.05 48.00 38.67
N LYS A 3 38.81 48.47 38.89
CA LYS A 3 37.49 47.84 38.99
C LYS A 3 36.95 47.44 37.60
N ILE A 4 35.73 46.85 37.60
CA ILE A 4 34.63 46.88 36.59
C ILE A 4 34.30 45.46 36.08
N PHE A 5 33.06 44.93 36.02
CA PHE A 5 31.71 45.26 36.52
C PHE A 5 30.91 43.94 36.49
N PHE A 6 29.86 43.86 37.31
CA PHE A 6 28.79 42.86 37.20
C PHE A 6 27.96 43.08 35.93
N THR A 7 27.50 42.00 35.29
CA THR A 7 26.19 41.95 34.64
C THR A 7 25.61 40.54 34.77
N ALA A 8 24.41 40.49 35.32
CA ALA A 8 23.56 39.31 35.40
C ALA A 8 22.97 39.00 34.02
N LEU A 9 22.76 37.70 33.73
CA LEU A 9 21.72 37.29 32.80
C LEU A 9 21.01 36.07 33.38
N VAL A 10 19.77 36.31 33.82
CA VAL A 10 18.77 35.31 34.12
C VAL A 10 18.34 34.68 32.79
N GLY A 11 18.62 33.40 32.61
CA GLY A 11 18.07 32.59 31.53
C GLY A 11 17.17 31.52 32.15
N ALA A 12 15.86 31.73 32.06
CA ALA A 12 14.83 30.85 32.56
C ALA A 12 15.02 29.41 32.06
N MET A 13 15.17 28.47 33.00
CA MET A 13 14.86 27.06 32.73
C MET A 13 13.33 26.98 32.62
N MET A 14 12.82 27.00 31.39
CA MET A 14 11.47 26.50 31.16
C MET A 14 11.53 24.99 31.36
N ILE A 15 11.06 24.56 32.53
CA ILE A 15 10.61 23.22 32.81
C ILE A 15 9.58 22.89 31.72
N SER A 16 10.04 22.16 30.70
CA SER A 16 9.14 21.53 29.75
C SER A 16 8.38 20.49 30.55
N CYS A 17 7.12 20.80 30.85
CA CYS A 17 6.16 19.81 31.31
C CYS A 17 6.01 18.78 30.19
N SER A 18 6.82 17.70 30.20
CA SER A 18 6.34 16.46 29.62
C SER A 18 5.20 16.03 30.55
N ARG A 19 4.00 16.37 30.13
CA ARG A 19 2.82 15.75 30.68
C ARG A 19 2.89 14.32 30.16
N ASP A 20 3.46 13.45 30.98
CA ASP A 20 3.34 12.00 30.88
C ASP A 20 1.85 11.68 31.03
N ASN A 21 1.10 11.92 29.97
CA ASN A 21 -0.18 11.27 29.76
C ASN A 21 0.17 9.90 29.16
N ASP A 22 0.70 9.02 30.02
CA ASP A 22 0.44 7.58 29.94
C ASP A 22 -1.03 7.36 30.31
N ASP A 23 -1.93 8.06 29.62
CA ASP A 23 -3.31 7.67 29.56
C ASP A 23 -3.30 6.52 28.56
N ASN A 24 -3.11 5.32 29.10
CA ASN A 24 -3.41 4.06 28.46
C ASN A 24 -4.95 3.96 28.30
N GLY A 25 -5.56 5.05 27.81
CA GLY A 25 -6.96 5.18 27.51
C GLY A 25 -7.27 4.05 26.57
N SER A 26 -8.03 3.10 27.08
CA SER A 26 -8.61 2.03 26.28
C SER A 26 -9.31 2.70 25.11
N VAL A 27 -8.66 2.75 23.95
CA VAL A 27 -9.28 3.17 22.71
C VAL A 27 -10.36 2.13 22.49
N THR A 28 -11.60 2.48 22.84
CA THR A 28 -12.74 1.63 22.56
C THR A 28 -12.83 1.55 21.05
N ASN A 29 -12.55 0.36 20.49
CA ASN A 29 -12.63 0.09 19.06
C ASN A 29 -14.08 0.28 18.60
N ASP A 30 -14.44 1.51 18.27
CA ASP A 30 -15.75 1.84 17.73
C ASP A 30 -15.77 1.41 16.26
N THR A 31 -16.26 0.19 16.03
CA THR A 31 -16.35 -0.41 14.70
C THR A 31 -17.34 0.28 13.77
N SER A 32 -18.05 1.31 14.24
CA SER A 32 -18.98 2.09 13.43
C SER A 32 -18.35 3.35 12.80
N ILE A 33 -17.10 3.68 13.14
CA ILE A 33 -16.34 4.74 12.49
C ILE A 33 -15.87 4.24 11.11
N LEU A 34 -16.36 4.87 10.05
CA LEU A 34 -16.07 4.50 8.66
C LEU A 34 -15.66 5.72 7.86
N PRO A 35 -14.64 5.62 6.99
CA PRO A 35 -14.25 6.71 6.11
C PRO A 35 -15.32 6.93 5.05
N THR A 36 -15.81 8.16 4.91
CA THR A 36 -16.88 8.50 3.96
C THR A 36 -16.34 9.23 2.74
N LYS A 37 -15.21 9.90 2.88
CA LYS A 37 -14.58 10.67 1.79
C LYS A 37 -13.06 10.70 1.95
N ILE A 38 -12.38 10.56 0.82
CA ILE A 38 -10.93 10.67 0.71
C ILE A 38 -10.63 11.76 -0.31
N THR A 39 -9.77 12.71 0.02
CA THR A 39 -9.36 13.78 -0.90
C THR A 39 -7.86 13.72 -1.09
N TYR A 40 -7.39 13.62 -2.33
CA TYR A 40 -5.99 13.74 -2.70
C TYR A 40 -5.69 15.15 -3.20
N SER A 41 -4.71 15.81 -2.59
CA SER A 41 -4.26 17.15 -2.96
C SER A 41 -2.76 17.14 -3.20
N GLU A 42 -2.27 17.89 -4.19
CA GLU A 42 -0.85 18.14 -4.44
C GLU A 42 -0.67 19.53 -5.05
N THR A 43 0.54 20.10 -4.99
CA THR A 43 0.81 21.51 -5.34
C THR A 43 0.40 21.88 -6.77
N TYR A 44 0.46 20.95 -7.72
CA TYR A 44 0.19 21.21 -9.14
C TYR A 44 -1.22 20.82 -9.60
N LEU A 45 -2.02 20.19 -8.73
CA LEU A 45 -3.42 19.89 -9.05
C LEU A 45 -4.26 21.17 -8.97
N LYS A 46 -4.94 21.51 -10.07
CA LYS A 46 -5.90 22.63 -10.11
C LYS A 46 -7.06 22.41 -9.13
N GLU A 47 -7.49 21.16 -9.01
CA GLU A 47 -8.54 20.73 -8.09
C GLU A 47 -8.12 19.40 -7.47
N ALA A 48 -8.44 19.21 -6.19
CA ALA A 48 -8.17 17.97 -5.49
C ALA A 48 -9.03 16.84 -6.06
N ALA A 49 -8.46 15.63 -6.17
CA ALA A 49 -9.23 14.45 -6.53
C ALA A 49 -10.04 13.98 -5.31
N VAL A 50 -11.35 13.89 -5.45
CA VAL A 50 -12.27 13.54 -4.35
C VAL A 50 -12.89 12.19 -4.63
N TYR A 51 -12.79 11.29 -3.65
CA TYR A 51 -13.37 9.96 -3.68
C TYR A 51 -14.42 9.85 -2.58
N THR A 52 -15.62 9.41 -2.92
CA THR A 52 -16.70 9.17 -1.96
C THR A 52 -16.90 7.68 -1.75
N LEU A 53 -17.00 7.26 -0.50
CA LEU A 53 -17.15 5.86 -0.09
C LEU A 53 -18.59 5.62 0.37
N SER A 54 -19.22 4.59 -0.19
CA SER A 54 -20.61 4.21 0.12
C SER A 54 -20.66 2.83 0.74
N TYR A 55 -21.58 2.64 1.69
CA TYR A 55 -21.64 1.43 2.52
C TYR A 55 -23.04 0.82 2.60
N ASN A 56 -23.07 -0.49 2.83
CA ASN A 56 -24.22 -1.21 3.37
C ASN A 56 -23.83 -1.76 4.76
N GLY A 57 -24.28 -1.10 5.83
CA GLY A 57 -23.70 -1.31 7.17
C GLY A 57 -22.23 -0.90 7.18
N ASN A 58 -21.34 -1.83 7.52
CA ASN A 58 -19.88 -1.66 7.46
C ASN A 58 -19.21 -2.38 6.27
N LYS A 59 -20.00 -2.83 5.29
CA LYS A 59 -19.48 -3.33 4.01
C LYS A 59 -19.37 -2.17 3.05
N LEU A 60 -18.15 -1.84 2.63
CA LEU A 60 -17.89 -0.88 1.57
C LEU A 60 -18.46 -1.45 0.28
N VAL A 61 -19.44 -0.79 -0.35
CA VAL A 61 -20.08 -1.27 -1.59
C VAL A 61 -19.58 -0.55 -2.82
N LYS A 62 -19.15 0.72 -2.67
CA LYS A 62 -18.73 1.55 -3.79
C LYS A 62 -17.74 2.63 -3.36
N ILE A 63 -16.75 2.89 -4.21
CA ILE A 63 -15.96 4.13 -4.20
C ILE A 63 -16.16 4.83 -5.55
N THR A 64 -16.28 6.15 -5.57
CA THR A 64 -16.46 6.92 -6.81
C THR A 64 -15.73 8.25 -6.79
N ASP A 65 -15.15 8.64 -7.91
CA ASP A 65 -14.61 10.00 -8.18
C ASP A 65 -15.61 10.89 -8.94
N GLY A 66 -16.85 10.41 -9.11
CA GLY A 66 -17.90 11.06 -9.91
C GLY A 66 -17.86 10.75 -11.41
N ARG A 67 -16.77 10.13 -11.91
CA ARG A 67 -16.62 9.70 -13.31
C ARG A 67 -16.49 8.18 -13.45
N HIS A 68 -15.84 7.54 -12.49
CA HIS A 68 -15.59 6.11 -12.46
C HIS A 68 -16.03 5.55 -11.11
N ASP A 69 -16.54 4.33 -11.14
CA ASP A 69 -16.93 3.60 -9.94
C ASP A 69 -16.03 2.38 -9.74
N GLU A 70 -15.71 2.12 -8.48
CA GLU A 70 -15.22 0.84 -7.99
C GLU A 70 -16.33 0.18 -7.19
N ILE A 71 -16.76 -1.01 -7.62
CA ILE A 71 -17.88 -1.74 -7.00
C ILE A 71 -17.34 -2.98 -6.29
N PHE A 72 -17.69 -3.11 -5.02
CA PHE A 72 -17.26 -4.19 -4.15
C PHE A 72 -18.39 -5.21 -3.98
N THR A 73 -18.09 -6.48 -4.24
CA THR A 73 -19.05 -7.59 -4.07
C THR A 73 -18.60 -8.49 -2.94
N TYR A 74 -19.57 -9.04 -2.21
CA TYR A 74 -19.32 -9.87 -1.03
C TYR A 74 -20.03 -11.21 -1.13
N THR A 75 -19.46 -12.21 -0.46
CA THR A 75 -20.16 -13.41 -0.01
C THR A 75 -19.99 -13.51 1.50
N GLY A 76 -21.10 -13.41 2.25
CA GLY A 76 -21.01 -13.19 3.69
C GLY A 76 -20.23 -11.92 3.98
N ASP A 77 -19.20 -12.00 4.82
CA ASP A 77 -18.32 -10.88 5.20
C ASP A 77 -17.03 -10.80 4.36
N LEU A 78 -16.86 -11.66 3.34
CA LEU A 78 -15.67 -11.72 2.49
C LEU A 78 -15.88 -10.92 1.20
N ILE A 79 -14.92 -10.06 0.84
CA ILE A 79 -14.90 -9.37 -0.45
C ILE A 79 -14.51 -10.38 -1.52
N THR A 80 -15.39 -10.68 -2.47
CA THR A 80 -15.14 -11.67 -3.52
C THR A 80 -14.74 -11.06 -4.86
N SER A 81 -15.09 -9.79 -5.09
CA SER A 81 -14.60 -9.06 -6.27
C SER A 81 -14.62 -7.55 -6.09
N ILE A 82 -13.74 -6.89 -6.84
CA ILE A 82 -13.75 -5.44 -7.04
C ILE A 82 -13.82 -5.20 -8.55
N ASN A 83 -14.76 -4.38 -8.99
CA ASN A 83 -14.98 -4.07 -10.41
C ASN A 83 -14.86 -2.57 -10.65
N TYR A 84 -13.94 -2.17 -11.52
CA TYR A 84 -13.81 -0.81 -12.00
C TYR A 84 -14.56 -0.72 -13.32
N THR A 85 -15.49 0.23 -13.42
CA THR A 85 -16.32 0.44 -14.61
C THR A 85 -15.50 0.30 -15.91
N ASP A 86 -15.78 -0.78 -16.64
CA ASP A 86 -15.29 -1.11 -18.00
C ASP A 86 -13.77 -1.27 -18.20
N LYS A 87 -12.95 -1.41 -17.15
CA LYS A 87 -11.48 -1.45 -17.32
C LYS A 87 -10.77 -2.55 -16.56
N LYS A 88 -11.15 -2.80 -15.32
CA LYS A 88 -10.38 -3.65 -14.40
C LYS A 88 -11.30 -4.49 -13.54
N PHE A 89 -10.93 -5.74 -13.37
CA PHE A 89 -11.70 -6.67 -12.56
C PHE A 89 -10.79 -7.53 -11.69
N PHE A 90 -11.16 -7.65 -10.42
CA PHE A 90 -10.47 -8.43 -9.39
C PHE A 90 -11.40 -9.49 -8.84
N VAL A 91 -10.90 -10.71 -8.65
CA VAL A 91 -11.60 -11.82 -7.99
C VAL A 91 -10.75 -12.33 -6.87
N PHE A 92 -11.37 -12.61 -5.72
CA PHE A 92 -10.73 -13.17 -4.54
C PHE A 92 -11.43 -14.46 -4.15
N ASN A 93 -10.66 -15.52 -3.91
CA ASN A 93 -11.17 -16.81 -3.44
C ASN A 93 -10.59 -17.14 -2.08
N TYR A 94 -11.39 -17.78 -1.25
CA TYR A 94 -11.07 -18.08 0.14
C TYR A 94 -11.22 -19.57 0.43
N ASP A 95 -10.48 -20.06 1.42
CA ASP A 95 -10.74 -21.37 2.02
C ASP A 95 -11.96 -21.32 2.96
N SER A 96 -12.32 -22.48 3.53
CA SER A 96 -13.42 -22.60 4.49
C SER A 96 -13.18 -21.85 5.81
N ASN A 97 -11.95 -21.45 6.11
CA ASN A 97 -11.58 -20.67 7.29
C ASN A 97 -11.59 -19.15 6.98
N GLY A 98 -11.94 -18.75 5.75
CA GLY A 98 -11.96 -17.37 5.31
C GLY A 98 -10.58 -16.78 5.04
N ASN A 99 -9.55 -17.60 4.84
CA ASN A 99 -8.24 -17.12 4.41
C ASN A 99 -8.19 -16.98 2.89
N LEU A 100 -7.54 -15.93 2.38
CA LEU A 100 -7.36 -15.70 0.95
C LEU A 100 -6.41 -16.75 0.36
N ILE A 101 -6.90 -17.55 -0.59
CA ILE A 101 -6.13 -18.65 -1.21
C ILE A 101 -5.79 -18.40 -2.68
N SER A 102 -6.54 -17.53 -3.36
CA SER A 102 -6.14 -17.06 -4.68
C SER A 102 -6.83 -15.76 -5.04
N GLU A 103 -6.27 -15.09 -6.02
CA GLU A 103 -6.89 -13.93 -6.63
C GLU A 103 -6.49 -13.80 -8.08
N LYS A 104 -7.37 -13.16 -8.85
CA LYS A 104 -7.22 -12.94 -10.27
C LYS A 104 -7.51 -11.49 -10.60
N TYR A 105 -6.71 -10.92 -11.48
CA TYR A 105 -6.92 -9.59 -12.05
C TYR A 105 -6.88 -9.66 -13.56
N VAL A 106 -7.76 -8.90 -14.21
CA VAL A 106 -7.77 -8.71 -15.65
C VAL A 106 -7.94 -7.22 -15.95
N ASN A 107 -7.13 -6.72 -16.89
CA ASN A 107 -7.21 -5.37 -17.41
C ASN A 107 -7.63 -5.38 -18.88
N TYR A 108 -8.50 -4.46 -19.24
CA TYR A 108 -8.94 -4.22 -20.60
C TYR A 108 -8.59 -2.80 -21.04
N ASP A 109 -8.38 -2.61 -22.35
CA ASP A 109 -8.36 -1.28 -22.95
C ASP A 109 -9.78 -0.76 -23.22
N SER A 110 -9.89 0.41 -23.86
CA SER A 110 -11.17 1.03 -24.22
C SER A 110 -12.03 0.18 -25.15
N ASP A 111 -11.42 -0.70 -25.94
CA ASP A 111 -12.10 -1.56 -26.91
C ASP A 111 -12.42 -2.94 -26.32
N LYS A 112 -12.29 -3.09 -24.99
CA LYS A 112 -12.50 -4.34 -24.23
C LYS A 112 -11.54 -5.46 -24.67
N ILE A 113 -10.39 -5.11 -25.20
CA ILE A 113 -9.31 -6.06 -25.50
C ILE A 113 -8.47 -6.24 -24.24
N LYS A 114 -8.23 -7.50 -23.88
CA LYS A 114 -7.44 -7.84 -22.69
C LYS A 114 -5.99 -7.38 -22.89
N THR A 115 -5.51 -6.49 -22.03
CA THR A 115 -4.14 -5.94 -22.06
C THR A 115 -3.22 -6.61 -21.06
N SER A 116 -3.77 -7.13 -19.96
CA SER A 116 -3.00 -7.91 -19.00
C SER A 116 -3.90 -8.80 -18.13
N GLU A 117 -3.33 -9.89 -17.63
CA GLU A 117 -3.95 -10.75 -16.63
C GLU A 117 -2.92 -11.21 -15.60
N TYR A 118 -3.36 -11.35 -14.37
CA TYR A 118 -2.50 -11.70 -13.26
C TYR A 118 -3.25 -12.69 -12.40
N ASN A 119 -2.59 -13.79 -12.06
CA ASN A 119 -3.13 -14.81 -11.18
C ASN A 119 -2.12 -15.07 -10.08
N ILE A 120 -2.60 -15.27 -8.86
CA ILE A 120 -1.75 -15.62 -7.72
C ILE A 120 -2.50 -16.59 -6.82
N THR A 121 -1.77 -17.59 -6.34
CA THR A 121 -2.26 -18.61 -5.42
C THR A 121 -1.42 -18.57 -4.16
N TYR A 122 -2.08 -18.64 -3.01
CA TYR A 122 -1.49 -18.57 -1.68
C TYR A 122 -1.54 -19.94 -0.99
N ALA A 123 -0.51 -20.22 -0.20
CA ALA A 123 -0.45 -21.32 0.75
C ALA A 123 -0.07 -20.77 2.12
N ILE A 124 -0.85 -21.12 3.14
CA ILE A 124 -0.80 -20.49 4.46
C ILE A 124 -0.23 -21.50 5.45
N ASN A 125 0.88 -21.13 6.09
CA ASN A 125 1.61 -21.96 7.04
C ASN A 125 1.90 -21.16 8.31
N GLY A 126 0.90 -21.00 9.17
CA GLY A 126 1.01 -20.23 10.42
C GLY A 126 1.29 -18.74 10.16
N SER A 127 2.42 -18.23 10.67
CA SER A 127 2.85 -16.83 10.50
C SER A 127 3.53 -16.56 9.15
N THR A 128 3.63 -17.56 8.28
CA THR A 128 4.21 -17.43 6.94
C THR A 128 3.18 -17.77 5.88
N VAL A 129 3.06 -16.92 4.86
CA VAL A 129 2.26 -17.18 3.66
C VAL A 129 3.20 -17.21 2.47
N THR A 130 3.15 -18.28 1.69
CA THR A 130 3.86 -18.37 0.41
C THR A 130 2.88 -18.18 -0.73
N ALA A 131 3.31 -17.59 -1.83
CA ALA A 131 2.46 -17.43 -3.00
C ALA A 131 3.23 -17.65 -4.30
N GLN A 132 2.51 -18.07 -5.34
CA GLN A 132 3.02 -18.15 -6.70
C GLN A 132 2.17 -17.27 -7.58
N SER A 133 2.79 -16.35 -8.32
CA SER A 133 2.10 -15.45 -9.23
C SER A 133 2.57 -15.60 -10.67
N VAL A 134 1.63 -15.37 -11.60
CA VAL A 134 1.86 -15.29 -13.03
C VAL A 134 1.16 -14.04 -13.55
N ALA A 135 1.94 -13.10 -14.03
CA ALA A 135 1.48 -11.91 -14.75
C ALA A 135 1.74 -12.10 -16.25
N LYS A 136 0.78 -11.71 -17.08
CA LYS A 136 0.88 -11.74 -18.54
C LYS A 136 0.43 -10.41 -19.11
N TYR A 137 1.14 -9.96 -20.14
CA TYR A 137 0.83 -8.73 -20.86
C TYR A 137 0.63 -9.04 -22.33
N TYR A 138 -0.33 -8.34 -22.93
CA TYR A 138 -0.77 -8.61 -24.29
C TYR A 138 -0.64 -7.38 -25.18
N SER A 139 -0.39 -7.64 -26.47
CA SER A 139 -0.54 -6.67 -27.56
C SER A 139 -1.44 -7.30 -28.61
N GLN A 140 -2.58 -6.67 -28.92
CA GLN A 140 -3.54 -7.18 -29.91
C GLN A 140 -3.96 -8.66 -29.69
N SER A 141 -4.03 -9.10 -28.42
CA SER A 141 -4.33 -10.47 -27.97
C SER A 141 -3.16 -11.45 -27.89
N ASP A 142 -1.98 -11.13 -28.43
CA ASP A 142 -0.79 -11.98 -28.29
C ASP A 142 -0.04 -11.69 -26.99
N GLU A 143 0.36 -12.74 -26.28
CA GLU A 143 1.20 -12.60 -25.07
C GLU A 143 2.59 -12.11 -25.48
N VAL A 144 2.93 -10.88 -25.11
CA VAL A 144 4.24 -10.28 -25.43
C VAL A 144 5.24 -10.41 -24.29
N LEU A 145 4.75 -10.68 -23.09
CA LEU A 145 5.55 -10.72 -21.87
C LEU A 145 4.85 -11.49 -20.77
N SER A 146 5.62 -12.30 -20.04
CA SER A 146 5.17 -12.86 -18.76
C SER A 146 6.18 -12.64 -17.64
N ILE A 147 5.66 -12.57 -16.41
CA ILE A 147 6.44 -12.51 -15.18
C ILE A 147 5.90 -13.59 -14.25
N THR A 148 6.79 -14.47 -13.79
CA THR A 148 6.47 -15.49 -12.79
C THR A 148 7.19 -15.14 -11.50
N SER A 149 6.50 -15.21 -10.36
CA SER A 149 7.11 -14.91 -9.07
C SER A 149 6.78 -15.94 -8.00
N ASN A 150 7.77 -16.24 -7.17
CA ASN A 150 7.58 -16.88 -5.87
C ASN A 150 7.65 -15.80 -4.79
N ILE A 151 6.64 -15.74 -3.93
CA ILE A 151 6.50 -14.69 -2.93
C ILE A 151 6.42 -15.34 -1.56
N THR A 152 7.10 -14.76 -0.57
CA THR A 152 6.99 -15.16 0.83
C THR A 152 6.66 -13.96 1.68
N TYR A 153 5.57 -14.04 2.43
CA TYR A 153 5.13 -13.06 3.41
C TYR A 153 5.41 -13.58 4.81
N THR A 154 6.00 -12.74 5.65
CA THR A 154 6.06 -12.93 7.11
C THR A 154 5.03 -12.01 7.73
N LEU A 155 4.14 -12.57 8.53
CA LEU A 155 3.03 -11.85 9.15
C LEU A 155 3.32 -11.55 10.63
N ASP A 156 2.77 -10.45 11.13
CA ASP A 156 2.67 -10.19 12.57
C ASP A 156 1.51 -10.97 13.22
N GLU A 157 1.33 -10.79 14.52
CA GLU A 157 0.25 -11.41 15.30
C GLU A 157 -1.16 -11.02 14.84
N LYS A 158 -1.30 -9.85 14.19
CA LYS A 158 -2.54 -9.39 13.57
C LYS A 158 -2.70 -9.89 12.13
N LYS A 159 -1.86 -10.83 11.69
CA LYS A 159 -1.82 -11.41 10.33
C LYS A 159 -1.51 -10.37 9.23
N ARG A 160 -0.81 -9.29 9.56
CA ARG A 160 -0.42 -8.24 8.61
C ARG A 160 1.03 -8.45 8.15
N PRO A 161 1.37 -8.28 6.87
CA PRO A 161 2.74 -8.47 6.39
C PRO A 161 3.75 -7.48 6.98
N ILE A 162 4.72 -7.98 7.74
CA ILE A 162 5.89 -7.19 8.19
C ILE A 162 7.10 -7.36 7.25
N LYS A 163 7.10 -8.41 6.44
CA LYS A 163 8.11 -8.66 5.41
C LYS A 163 7.49 -9.35 4.20
N LYS A 164 7.90 -8.96 3.00
CA LYS A 164 7.56 -9.62 1.72
C LYS A 164 8.83 -9.84 0.93
N VAL A 165 9.09 -11.06 0.50
CA VAL A 165 10.21 -11.39 -0.40
C VAL A 165 9.62 -11.89 -1.70
N VAL A 166 9.95 -11.25 -2.81
CA VAL A 166 9.52 -11.61 -4.16
C VAL A 166 10.73 -12.04 -4.95
N VAL A 167 10.78 -13.29 -5.40
CA VAL A 167 11.75 -13.77 -6.38
C VAL A 167 11.02 -13.93 -7.70
N TYR A 168 11.46 -13.22 -8.73
CA TYR A 168 10.75 -13.18 -10.01
C TYR A 168 11.65 -13.44 -11.20
N GLU A 169 11.03 -13.93 -12.27
CA GLU A 169 11.61 -14.09 -13.61
C GLU A 169 10.69 -13.45 -14.64
N LYS A 170 11.27 -12.77 -15.62
CA LYS A 170 10.57 -12.11 -16.72
C LYS A 170 10.93 -12.79 -18.04
N LYS A 171 9.92 -13.20 -18.79
CA LYS A 171 10.05 -13.89 -20.08
C LYS A 171 9.47 -13.03 -21.20
N ASP A 172 10.14 -13.03 -22.35
CA ASP A 172 9.63 -12.41 -23.58
C ASP A 172 8.66 -13.34 -24.33
N ILE A 173 8.17 -12.87 -25.49
CA ILE A 173 7.23 -13.58 -26.36
C ILE A 173 7.73 -14.93 -26.87
N ILE A 174 9.05 -15.15 -26.92
CA ILE A 174 9.66 -16.44 -27.31
C ILE A 174 10.13 -17.26 -26.09
N ASN A 175 9.66 -16.91 -24.88
CA ASN A 175 9.95 -17.56 -23.60
C ASN A 175 11.41 -17.47 -23.11
N ASN A 176 12.21 -16.55 -23.65
CA ASN A 176 13.55 -16.31 -23.10
C ASN A 176 13.47 -15.54 -21.79
N ILE A 177 14.20 -15.98 -20.77
CA ILE A 177 14.34 -15.24 -19.52
C ILE A 177 15.19 -14.00 -19.81
N THR A 178 14.57 -12.82 -19.73
CA THR A 178 15.22 -11.52 -19.98
C THR A 178 15.70 -10.85 -18.70
N TYR A 179 15.02 -11.11 -17.58
CA TYR A 179 15.38 -10.63 -16.25
C TYR A 179 15.07 -11.67 -15.18
N ARG A 180 15.87 -11.66 -14.13
CA ARG A 180 15.53 -12.27 -12.84
C ARG A 180 15.89 -11.32 -11.72
N GLY A 181 15.15 -11.37 -10.62
CA GLY A 181 15.43 -10.48 -9.51
C GLY A 181 14.83 -10.94 -8.20
N THR A 182 15.22 -10.23 -7.15
CA THR A 182 14.66 -10.38 -5.83
C THR A 182 14.34 -9.01 -5.27
N ASN A 183 13.12 -8.81 -4.81
CA ASN A 183 12.71 -7.63 -4.06
C ASN A 183 12.35 -8.06 -2.65
N THR A 184 12.96 -7.41 -1.66
CA THR A 184 12.60 -7.58 -0.24
C THR A 184 11.98 -6.31 0.27
N PHE A 185 10.76 -6.42 0.78
CA PHE A 185 10.04 -5.34 1.44
C PHE A 185 9.99 -5.60 2.94
N THR A 186 10.22 -4.56 3.72
CA THR A 186 9.99 -4.54 5.17
C THR A 186 8.97 -3.45 5.47
N PHE A 187 8.01 -3.76 6.34
CA PHE A 187 6.92 -2.86 6.70
C PHE A 187 6.86 -2.67 8.21
N GLN A 188 6.51 -1.46 8.63
CA GLN A 188 6.15 -1.15 10.01
C GLN A 188 4.80 -0.47 10.05
N TYR A 189 4.05 -0.72 11.11
CA TYR A 189 2.71 -0.20 11.31
C TYR A 189 2.73 0.87 12.41
N PRO A 190 1.88 1.90 12.34
CA PRO A 190 1.71 2.86 13.40
C PRO A 190 0.91 2.26 14.56
N ASN A 191 0.87 2.99 15.67
CA ASN A 191 0.11 2.68 16.87
C ASN A 191 -1.32 3.26 16.86
N HIS A 192 -1.81 3.69 15.70
CA HIS A 192 -3.17 4.19 15.50
C HIS A 192 -3.98 3.27 14.57
N HIS A 193 -5.28 3.53 14.44
CA HIS A 193 -6.15 2.72 13.59
C HIS A 193 -5.80 2.88 12.10
N GLY A 194 -6.09 1.84 11.31
CA GLY A 194 -6.14 1.98 9.86
C GLY A 194 -7.42 2.66 9.41
N PHE A 195 -7.37 3.49 8.36
CA PHE A 195 -8.60 4.11 7.83
C PHE A 195 -9.62 3.06 7.37
N SER A 196 -9.15 1.90 6.88
CA SER A 196 -9.96 0.78 6.42
C SER A 196 -10.19 -0.31 7.46
N GLU A 197 -9.70 -0.15 8.69
CA GLU A 197 -9.71 -1.18 9.74
C GLU A 197 -11.11 -1.70 10.07
N ASN A 198 -12.10 -0.81 10.05
CA ASN A 198 -13.50 -1.14 10.35
C ASN A 198 -14.31 -1.61 9.14
N ILE A 199 -13.72 -1.62 7.94
CA ILE A 199 -14.40 -2.08 6.73
C ILE A 199 -14.38 -3.60 6.71
N LYS A 200 -15.56 -4.22 6.66
CA LYS A 200 -15.69 -5.68 6.67
C LYS A 200 -14.94 -6.34 5.51
N GLY A 201 -14.25 -7.44 5.81
CA GLY A 201 -13.52 -8.24 4.82
C GLY A 201 -12.15 -7.69 4.44
N MET A 202 -11.83 -6.44 4.80
CA MET A 202 -10.56 -5.83 4.44
C MET A 202 -9.36 -6.47 5.16
N ASP A 203 -9.59 -7.00 6.37
CA ASP A 203 -8.61 -7.77 7.15
C ASP A 203 -8.16 -9.06 6.45
N LYS A 204 -8.97 -9.57 5.51
CA LYS A 204 -8.64 -10.78 4.75
C LYS A 204 -7.72 -10.51 3.56
N LEU A 205 -7.52 -9.25 3.20
CA LEU A 205 -6.77 -8.83 2.02
C LEU A 205 -5.37 -8.27 2.36
N TYR A 206 -4.88 -8.42 3.59
CA TYR A 206 -3.59 -7.82 3.99
C TYR A 206 -2.37 -8.27 3.18
N TYR A 207 -2.38 -9.49 2.65
CA TYR A 207 -1.34 -10.00 1.74
C TYR A 207 -1.81 -10.16 0.29
N SER A 208 -3.01 -9.65 -0.03
CA SER A 208 -3.51 -9.57 -1.40
C SER A 208 -2.58 -8.69 -2.23
N TYR A 209 -2.09 -9.18 -3.36
CA TYR A 209 -1.31 -8.40 -4.31
C TYR A 209 -2.13 -7.23 -4.86
N PHE A 210 -3.43 -7.44 -5.13
CA PHE A 210 -4.27 -6.43 -5.78
C PHE A 210 -4.84 -5.38 -4.84
N ALA A 211 -5.20 -5.75 -3.61
CA ALA A 211 -5.63 -4.78 -2.61
C ALA A 211 -4.42 -3.94 -2.15
N PHE A 212 -3.28 -4.61 -1.94
CA PHE A 212 -2.11 -3.98 -1.36
C PHE A 212 -1.28 -3.15 -2.34
N GLY A 213 -1.17 -3.59 -3.60
CA GLY A 213 -0.69 -2.76 -4.70
C GLY A 213 0.77 -2.28 -4.68
N ILE A 214 1.55 -2.52 -3.61
CA ILE A 214 2.95 -2.10 -3.57
C ILE A 214 3.82 -3.14 -4.31
N ASN A 215 4.15 -2.81 -5.55
CA ASN A 215 5.14 -3.54 -6.36
C ASN A 215 6.50 -2.86 -6.33
N ARG A 216 6.52 -1.55 -6.08
CA ARG A 216 7.68 -0.73 -5.81
C ARG A 216 7.33 0.42 -4.88
N ALA A 217 8.32 0.94 -4.17
CA ALA A 217 8.21 2.17 -3.39
C ALA A 217 7.56 3.31 -4.20
N LYS A 218 7.95 3.46 -5.46
CA LYS A 218 7.40 4.50 -6.35
C LYS A 218 5.90 4.38 -6.62
N ASP A 219 5.27 3.23 -6.38
CA ASP A 219 3.82 3.09 -6.56
C ASP A 219 3.06 3.94 -5.52
N LEU A 220 3.71 4.26 -4.40
CA LEU A 220 3.22 5.21 -3.40
C LEU A 220 3.37 6.68 -3.85
N ASN A 221 4.13 6.97 -4.93
CA ASN A 221 4.13 8.30 -5.58
C ASN A 221 2.91 8.53 -6.47
N TYR A 222 2.19 7.46 -6.85
CA TYR A 222 0.93 7.53 -7.60
C TYR A 222 -0.19 6.83 -6.83
N PRO A 223 -0.52 7.31 -5.62
CA PRO A 223 -1.34 6.57 -4.67
C PRO A 223 -2.83 6.46 -5.07
N VAL A 224 -3.22 7.06 -6.20
CA VAL A 224 -4.54 6.95 -6.82
C VAL A 224 -4.80 5.57 -7.45
N ALA A 225 -3.85 4.64 -7.46
CA ALA A 225 -4.01 3.35 -8.14
C ALA A 225 -4.39 2.15 -7.24
N TYR A 226 -4.26 2.23 -5.91
CA TYR A 226 -4.42 1.04 -5.03
C TYR A 226 -5.10 1.40 -3.70
N TRP A 227 -6.43 1.28 -3.62
CA TRP A 227 -7.21 1.95 -2.56
C TRP A 227 -7.35 1.18 -1.24
N VAL A 228 -6.57 0.12 -1.02
CA VAL A 228 -6.49 -0.59 0.27
C VAL A 228 -5.12 -0.38 0.90
N TYR A 229 -4.85 0.84 1.35
CA TYR A 229 -3.61 1.12 2.07
C TYR A 229 -3.71 0.62 3.50
N LEU A 230 -2.95 -0.44 3.79
CA LEU A 230 -2.53 -0.74 5.14
C LEU A 230 -1.88 0.52 5.74
N PRO A 231 -2.17 0.86 7.01
CA PRO A 231 -1.53 1.99 7.66
C PRO A 231 -0.06 1.63 7.90
N PHE A 232 0.86 1.97 7.01
CA PHE A 232 2.28 1.83 7.31
C PHE A 232 2.80 3.10 7.93
N SER A 233 3.61 2.99 8.97
CA SER A 233 4.45 4.11 9.42
C SER A 233 5.75 4.19 8.62
N TYR A 234 6.22 3.04 8.13
CA TYR A 234 7.48 2.92 7.38
C TYR A 234 7.43 1.73 6.42
N PHE A 235 8.13 1.87 5.30
CA PHE A 235 8.47 0.75 4.44
C PHE A 235 9.90 0.91 3.89
N LYS A 236 10.51 -0.24 3.58
CA LYS A 236 11.80 -0.33 2.88
C LYS A 236 11.70 -1.37 1.79
N GLU A 237 12.16 -1.05 0.59
CA GLU A 237 12.33 -1.97 -0.53
C GLU A 237 13.82 -2.11 -0.85
N GLU A 238 14.30 -3.34 -0.96
CA GLU A 238 15.64 -3.69 -1.42
C GLU A 238 15.52 -4.55 -2.67
N MET A 239 16.02 -4.05 -3.79
CA MET A 239 15.92 -4.70 -5.10
C MET A 239 17.29 -5.18 -5.57
N TYR A 240 17.32 -6.41 -6.07
CA TYR A 240 18.45 -6.97 -6.79
C TYR A 240 18.00 -7.49 -8.15
N VAL A 241 18.56 -6.96 -9.23
CA VAL A 241 18.13 -7.31 -10.60
C VAL A 241 19.31 -7.75 -11.44
N THR A 242 19.15 -8.89 -12.10
CA THR A 242 20.07 -9.38 -13.14
C THR A 242 19.38 -9.33 -14.50
N ARG A 243 20.02 -8.69 -15.48
CA ARG A 243 19.58 -8.72 -16.87
C ARG A 243 20.32 -9.82 -17.63
N LEU A 244 19.58 -10.54 -18.45
CA LEU A 244 20.10 -11.60 -19.31
C LEU A 244 19.93 -11.11 -20.76
N TYR A 245 20.99 -10.51 -21.33
CA TYR A 245 21.04 -10.15 -22.75
C TYR A 245 21.01 -11.43 -23.62
N PRO A 246 20.78 -11.37 -24.96
CA PRO A 246 20.34 -12.50 -25.78
C PRO A 246 21.36 -13.65 -25.98
N ALA A 247 22.38 -13.75 -25.14
CA ALA A 247 23.35 -14.85 -25.08
C ALA A 247 23.43 -15.52 -23.69
N GLY A 248 22.50 -15.25 -22.77
CA GLY A 248 22.49 -15.86 -21.43
C GLY A 248 23.61 -15.37 -20.50
N ILE A 249 24.39 -14.35 -20.92
CA ILE A 249 25.45 -13.75 -20.10
C ILE A 249 24.78 -12.88 -19.03
N PRO A 250 24.97 -13.20 -17.72
CA PRO A 250 24.46 -12.38 -16.64
C PRO A 250 25.18 -11.04 -16.62
N SER A 251 24.44 -9.95 -16.78
CA SER A 251 24.92 -8.61 -16.49
C SER A 251 24.22 -8.09 -15.23
N PRO A 252 24.96 -7.78 -14.14
CA PRO A 252 24.38 -7.12 -12.98
C PRO A 252 23.71 -5.82 -13.42
N HIS A 253 22.39 -5.74 -13.29
CA HIS A 253 21.64 -4.57 -13.73
C HIS A 253 21.48 -3.54 -12.59
N GLY A 254 21.75 -3.93 -11.34
CA GLY A 254 21.89 -3.02 -10.22
C GLY A 254 21.32 -3.55 -8.91
N PHE A 255 21.72 -2.87 -7.84
CA PHE A 255 21.08 -2.92 -6.53
C PHE A 255 20.42 -1.56 -6.30
N ALA A 256 19.18 -1.56 -5.83
CA ALA A 256 18.48 -0.34 -5.46
C ALA A 256 17.85 -0.51 -4.08
N THR A 257 17.80 0.57 -3.32
CA THR A 257 17.08 0.62 -2.04
C THR A 257 16.21 1.86 -2.03
N ASP A 258 14.93 1.66 -1.82
CA ASP A 258 13.97 2.72 -1.62
C ASP A 258 13.42 2.62 -0.19
N GLU A 259 13.35 3.74 0.51
CA GLU A 259 12.81 3.81 1.87
C GLU A 259 11.78 4.93 1.94
N GLY A 260 10.70 4.71 2.67
CA GLY A 260 9.72 5.75 2.91
C GLY A 260 9.08 5.68 4.29
N LYS A 261 8.61 6.83 4.74
CA LYS A 261 7.86 7.04 5.96
C LYS A 261 6.52 7.68 5.62
N ILE A 262 5.54 7.41 6.46
CA ILE A 262 4.22 8.00 6.33
C ILE A 262 3.95 8.80 7.58
N GLU A 263 3.61 10.06 7.37
CA GLU A 263 3.16 10.96 8.42
C GLU A 263 1.64 10.95 8.50
N TYR A 264 1.15 10.84 9.72
CA TYR A 264 -0.27 10.80 10.01
C TYR A 264 -0.65 11.97 10.91
N VAL A 265 -1.80 12.56 10.63
CA VAL A 265 -2.58 13.31 11.62
C VAL A 265 -3.79 12.47 11.94
N VAL A 266 -4.09 12.29 13.23
CA VAL A 266 -5.21 11.47 13.71
C VAL A 266 -6.27 12.34 14.39
N ASN A 267 -7.52 11.88 14.38
CA ASN A 267 -8.61 12.49 15.15
C ASN A 267 -8.61 12.03 16.62
N ALA A 268 -9.57 12.52 17.40
CA ALA A 268 -9.75 12.14 18.81
C ALA A 268 -10.06 10.64 19.02
N HIS A 269 -10.49 9.94 17.97
CA HIS A 269 -10.73 8.49 17.97
C HIS A 269 -9.52 7.68 17.46
N ASN A 270 -8.36 8.32 17.29
CA ASN A 270 -7.14 7.67 16.82
C ASN A 270 -7.23 7.10 15.39
N TYR A 271 -8.08 7.67 14.53
CA TYR A 271 -8.16 7.37 13.09
C TYR A 271 -7.44 8.45 12.27
N PRO A 272 -6.73 8.08 11.19
CA PRO A 272 -5.98 9.02 10.38
C PRO A 272 -6.91 9.94 9.58
N THR A 273 -6.77 11.25 9.74
CA THR A 273 -7.48 12.29 8.98
C THR A 273 -6.60 12.94 7.93
N ARG A 274 -5.28 12.78 8.04
CA ARG A 274 -4.32 13.17 7.00
C ARG A 274 -3.22 12.13 6.86
N ILE A 275 -2.83 11.82 5.63
CA ILE A 275 -1.74 10.90 5.30
C ILE A 275 -0.78 11.59 4.33
N LYS A 276 0.51 11.61 4.66
CA LYS A 276 1.55 12.19 3.80
C LYS A 276 2.72 11.23 3.66
N TYR A 277 3.10 10.92 2.42
CA TYR A 277 4.21 10.03 2.12
C TYR A 277 5.50 10.83 1.97
N LYS A 278 6.57 10.32 2.58
CA LYS A 278 7.92 10.86 2.47
C LYS A 278 8.88 9.76 2.07
N PHE A 279 9.81 10.06 1.18
CA PHE A 279 10.80 9.13 0.67
C PHE A 279 12.19 9.60 1.02
N LYS A 280 13.07 8.65 1.29
CA LYS A 280 14.46 8.93 1.58
C LYS A 280 15.16 9.39 0.31
N SER A 281 15.67 10.60 0.30
CA SER A 281 16.40 11.16 -0.84
C SER A 281 17.86 10.71 -0.82
N GLY A 282 18.62 11.07 -1.86
CA GLY A 282 20.06 10.79 -1.94
C GLY A 282 20.89 11.46 -0.84
N SER A 283 20.37 12.50 -0.17
CA SER A 283 21.00 13.13 1.00
C SER A 283 20.84 12.30 2.27
N GLY A 284 19.92 11.32 2.28
CA GLY A 284 19.56 10.51 3.43
C GLY A 284 18.39 11.06 4.26
N GLU A 285 17.89 12.26 3.93
CA GLU A 285 16.72 12.86 4.58
C GLU A 285 15.40 12.34 3.98
N PHE A 286 14.32 12.34 4.78
CA PHE A 286 12.99 12.00 4.30
C PHE A 286 12.28 13.25 3.79
N GLU A 287 12.12 13.32 2.49
CA GLU A 287 11.51 14.45 1.79
C GLU A 287 10.13 14.07 1.27
N SER A 288 9.25 15.06 1.15
CA SER A 288 7.95 14.86 0.50
C SER A 288 8.13 14.40 -0.95
N THR A 289 7.09 13.80 -1.51
CA THR A 289 7.03 13.57 -2.95
C THR A 289 7.19 14.86 -3.74
N ILE A 290 7.58 14.76 -5.01
CA ILE A 290 7.91 15.87 -5.92
C ILE A 290 6.83 16.97 -5.97
N ASN A 291 5.58 16.63 -5.63
CA ASN A 291 4.42 17.54 -5.68
C ASN A 291 3.83 17.88 -4.30
N ASP A 292 4.51 17.53 -3.21
CA ASP A 292 4.03 17.67 -1.83
C ASP A 292 2.62 17.09 -1.59
N GLY A 293 2.32 15.96 -2.24
CA GLY A 293 1.01 15.34 -2.22
C GLY A 293 0.60 14.80 -0.84
N TYR A 294 -0.68 14.92 -0.49
CA TYR A 294 -1.24 14.34 0.72
C TYR A 294 -2.71 13.94 0.55
N TYR A 295 -3.15 13.03 1.41
CA TYR A 295 -4.55 12.64 1.54
C TYR A 295 -5.18 13.29 2.76
N THR A 296 -6.45 13.65 2.66
CA THR A 296 -7.33 13.85 3.81
C THR A 296 -8.45 12.82 3.80
N ILE A 297 -8.89 12.44 5.00
CA ILE A 297 -9.93 11.44 5.20
C ILE A 297 -10.97 12.01 6.14
N GLU A 298 -12.22 11.97 5.69
CA GLU A 298 -13.39 12.32 6.48
C GLU A 298 -14.09 11.03 6.91
N TYR A 299 -14.63 11.02 8.12
CA TYR A 299 -15.35 9.90 8.71
C TYR A 299 -16.81 10.28 8.97
N ASN A 300 -17.64 9.28 9.18
CA ASN A 300 -19.06 9.47 9.55
C ASN A 300 -19.29 9.96 11.00
N LYS A 301 -18.22 10.19 11.77
CA LYS A 301 -18.26 10.68 13.16
C LYS A 301 -17.22 11.76 13.39
#